data_AF-A0A2A6HU79-F1
#
_entry.id   AF-A0A2A6HU79-F1
#
_cell.length_a   1.000
_cell.length_b   1.000
_cell.length_c   1.000
_cell.angle_alpha   90.00
_cell.angle_beta   90.00
_cell.angle_gamma   90.00
#
_symmetry.space_group_name_H-M   'P 1'
#
loop_
_entity.id
_entity.type
_entity.pdbx_description
1 polymer ?
#
loop_
_entity_poly.entity_id
_entity_poly.type
_entity_poly.pdbx_seq_one_letter_code
_entity_poly.pdbx_strand_id
1 'polypeptide(L)'
;MEVALISETAARRSGYWLIVVVLAMLAGLPLAVWLDISDLSGNTLRRQARDMSSLISSIRSYYSANVVGRVLAAHASGATEGTVVSHNYANIPGAIPLPATLSLELGDVIKEQQANITYRFVSDLPFKSRASHELDDFETKALAALRADPQQTLNDLTRVGLTDTLRFITPVVMGQACVACHNSHPESPKTDWKVGDVRGIQEVIIRQPYAGNVFAFKYLLCYFLFVAIIGISFILLQRQQARAIHSANRDLETANEFLASVSLKISRYLSPQIYKSIFSGQKDVVVHTERKRLTIFFSDIKDFTATTERLQPEALTEMLNEYLTEMSNIALEHGGTVDKFIGDAMLVFFGDPETKGPEEDAKACLRMAVDMQRRLGELKDRWRRNGTEEPFVVRMGINSGYCNVGNFGSNDRMDYTIIGAEANLAARLQSIAEGGEIVISYETYALVNEIVAAHPLPPITMKGIQREIVPYAVDGLTLGADHKSRVLSEHLAGLDLHLDMSRLEPADRLRVRTALKEAIAALDEAAGS
;
A
#
# COMPACT_ATOMS: atom_id res chain seq x y z
N MET A 1 8.85 3.74 -6.91
CA MET A 1 8.08 4.88 -6.35
C MET A 1 6.76 5.11 -7.10
N GLU A 2 6.79 5.15 -8.43
CA GLU A 2 5.59 5.37 -9.28
C GLU A 2 4.51 4.28 -9.16
N VAL A 3 4.90 3.00 -9.05
CA VAL A 3 3.97 1.86 -8.91
C VAL A 3 3.24 1.87 -7.56
N ALA A 4 3.88 2.36 -6.49
CA ALA A 4 3.27 2.46 -5.15
C ALA A 4 2.23 3.59 -5.08
N LEU A 5 2.51 4.72 -5.74
CA LEU A 5 1.57 5.86 -5.86
C LEU A 5 0.32 5.52 -6.70
N ILE A 6 0.46 4.70 -7.74
CA ILE A 6 -0.66 4.24 -8.56
C ILE A 6 -1.54 3.24 -7.78
N SER A 7 -0.94 2.37 -6.96
CA SER A 7 -1.66 1.44 -6.08
C SER A 7 -2.48 2.16 -5.01
N GLU A 8 -1.90 3.15 -4.32
CA GLU A 8 -2.61 3.94 -3.30
C GLU A 8 -3.77 4.74 -3.89
N THR A 9 -3.59 5.36 -5.06
CA THR A 9 -4.65 6.14 -5.72
C THR A 9 -5.81 5.27 -6.20
N ALA A 10 -5.53 4.08 -6.74
CA ALA A 10 -6.55 3.12 -7.15
C ALA A 10 -7.37 2.58 -5.94
N ALA A 11 -6.69 2.24 -4.83
CA ALA A 11 -7.35 1.80 -3.60
C ALA A 11 -8.23 2.91 -2.99
N ARG A 12 -7.76 4.16 -3.02
CA ARG A 12 -8.53 5.33 -2.55
C ARG A 12 -9.76 5.57 -3.43
N ARG A 13 -9.62 5.48 -4.76
CA ARG A 13 -10.72 5.64 -5.73
C ARG A 13 -11.79 4.55 -5.57
N SER A 14 -11.37 3.30 -5.35
CA SER A 14 -12.26 2.17 -5.04
C SER A 14 -13.06 2.40 -3.76
N GLY A 15 -12.41 2.88 -2.69
CA GLY A 15 -13.09 3.22 -1.43
C GLY A 15 -14.16 4.32 -1.57
N TYR A 16 -13.90 5.36 -2.36
CA TYR A 16 -14.90 6.40 -2.64
C TYR A 16 -16.08 5.87 -3.46
N TRP A 17 -15.82 5.02 -4.46
CA TRP A 17 -16.88 4.40 -5.25
C TRP A 17 -17.80 3.51 -4.41
N LEU A 18 -17.22 2.73 -3.50
CA LEU A 18 -18.00 1.89 -2.57
C LEU A 18 -18.91 2.75 -1.67
N ILE A 19 -18.40 3.88 -1.15
CA ILE A 19 -19.19 4.81 -0.33
C ILE A 19 -20.34 5.40 -1.14
N VAL A 20 -20.10 5.82 -2.39
CA VAL A 20 -21.15 6.36 -3.27
C VAL A 20 -22.22 5.32 -3.56
N VAL A 21 -21.85 4.07 -3.83
CA VAL A 21 -22.80 2.97 -4.06
C VAL A 21 -23.62 2.68 -2.81
N VAL A 22 -23.00 2.63 -1.63
CA VAL A 22 -23.71 2.41 -0.36
C VAL A 22 -24.68 3.56 -0.08
N LEU A 23 -24.28 4.81 -0.29
CA LEU A 23 -25.17 5.97 -0.14
C LEU A 23 -26.33 5.95 -1.15
N ALA A 24 -26.07 5.57 -2.40
CA ALA A 24 -27.09 5.43 -3.43
C ALA A 24 -28.09 4.31 -3.09
N MET A 25 -27.62 3.17 -2.56
CA MET A 25 -28.49 2.09 -2.09
C MET A 25 -29.31 2.50 -0.88
N LEU A 26 -28.70 3.19 0.09
CA LEU A 26 -29.40 3.71 1.29
C LEU A 26 -30.48 4.74 0.92
N ALA A 27 -30.27 5.55 -0.12
CA ALA A 27 -31.25 6.53 -0.59
C ALA A 27 -32.31 5.93 -1.54
N GLY A 28 -31.92 4.97 -2.39
CA GLY A 28 -32.80 4.36 -3.38
C GLY A 28 -33.86 3.44 -2.77
N LEU A 29 -33.57 2.83 -1.63
CA LEU A 29 -34.48 1.87 -1.02
C LEU A 29 -35.73 2.48 -0.38
N PRO A 30 -35.66 3.57 0.41
CA PRO A 30 -36.85 4.30 0.86
C PRO A 30 -37.74 4.75 -0.30
N LEU A 31 -37.12 5.15 -1.43
CA LEU A 31 -37.85 5.53 -2.64
C LEU A 31 -38.55 4.32 -3.27
N ALA A 32 -37.88 3.17 -3.38
CA ALA A 32 -38.49 1.94 -3.89
C ALA A 32 -39.68 1.49 -3.02
N VAL A 33 -39.50 1.48 -1.70
CA VAL A 33 -40.58 1.17 -0.74
C VAL A 33 -41.75 2.15 -0.91
N TRP A 34 -41.48 3.44 -1.08
CA TRP A 34 -42.52 4.43 -1.31
C TRP A 34 -43.31 4.20 -2.61
N LEU A 35 -42.62 3.81 -3.69
CA LEU A 35 -43.24 3.48 -4.97
C LEU A 35 -44.13 2.24 -4.85
N ASP A 36 -43.63 1.17 -4.22
CA ASP A 36 -44.39 -0.07 -4.00
C ASP A 36 -45.63 0.17 -3.14
N ILE A 37 -45.51 0.92 -2.05
CA ILE A 37 -46.67 1.30 -1.22
C ILE A 37 -47.69 2.09 -2.04
N SER A 38 -47.22 2.94 -2.94
CA SER A 38 -48.10 3.74 -3.79
C SER A 38 -48.88 2.94 -4.80
N ASP A 39 -48.25 1.95 -5.41
CA ASP A 39 -48.95 1.05 -6.30
C ASP A 39 -49.94 0.15 -5.53
N LEU A 40 -49.51 -0.42 -4.40
CA LEU A 40 -50.34 -1.26 -3.54
C LEU A 40 -51.56 -0.50 -2.99
N SER A 41 -51.37 0.73 -2.53
CA SER A 41 -52.43 1.62 -2.04
C SER A 41 -53.46 1.88 -3.14
N GLY A 42 -53.01 2.31 -4.32
CA GLY A 42 -53.89 2.60 -5.45
C GLY A 42 -54.69 1.37 -5.92
N ASN A 43 -54.05 0.21 -5.99
CA ASN A 43 -54.70 -1.04 -6.38
C ASN A 43 -55.72 -1.52 -5.34
N THR A 44 -55.42 -1.36 -4.06
CA THR A 44 -56.32 -1.71 -2.96
C THR A 44 -57.55 -0.80 -2.95
N LEU A 45 -57.36 0.51 -3.06
CA LEU A 45 -58.43 1.50 -3.13
C LEU A 45 -59.38 1.20 -4.31
N ARG A 46 -58.84 0.93 -5.51
CA ARG A 46 -59.65 0.62 -6.70
C ARG A 46 -60.49 -0.64 -6.51
N ARG A 47 -59.90 -1.68 -5.90
CA ARG A 47 -60.62 -2.92 -5.59
C ARG A 47 -61.73 -2.67 -4.59
N GLN A 48 -61.43 -2.00 -3.48
CA GLN A 48 -62.41 -1.68 -2.44
C GLN A 48 -63.58 -0.84 -2.98
N ALA A 49 -63.31 0.18 -3.80
CA ALA A 49 -64.35 1.03 -4.38
C ALA A 49 -65.23 0.26 -5.38
N ARG A 50 -64.63 -0.63 -6.18
CA ARG A 50 -65.36 -1.51 -7.10
C ARG A 50 -66.26 -2.48 -6.34
N ASP A 51 -65.74 -3.12 -5.29
CA ASP A 51 -66.50 -4.06 -4.48
C ASP A 51 -67.68 -3.36 -3.79
N MET A 52 -67.45 -2.16 -3.23
CA MET A 52 -68.51 -1.35 -2.61
C MET A 52 -69.59 -0.94 -3.63
N SER A 53 -69.18 -0.43 -4.80
CA SER A 53 -70.11 -0.03 -5.86
C SER A 53 -70.93 -1.23 -6.36
N SER A 54 -70.30 -2.40 -6.49
CA SER A 54 -70.96 -3.64 -6.88
C SER A 54 -71.98 -4.11 -5.84
N LEU A 55 -71.62 -4.05 -4.56
CA LEU A 55 -72.53 -4.40 -3.45
C LEU A 55 -73.76 -3.49 -3.42
N ILE A 56 -73.57 -2.17 -3.49
CA ILE A 56 -74.69 -1.21 -3.51
C ILE A 56 -75.57 -1.44 -4.74
N SER A 57 -74.96 -1.64 -5.91
CA SER A 57 -75.69 -1.94 -7.16
C SER A 57 -76.50 -3.23 -7.05
N SER A 58 -75.92 -4.27 -6.45
CA SER A 58 -76.56 -5.57 -6.24
C SER A 58 -77.74 -5.48 -5.26
N ILE A 59 -77.56 -4.79 -4.13
CA ILE A 59 -78.61 -4.53 -3.15
C ILE A 59 -79.75 -3.74 -3.79
N ARG A 60 -79.45 -2.65 -4.49
CA ARG A 60 -80.46 -1.83 -5.18
C ARG A 60 -81.23 -2.64 -6.23
N SER A 61 -80.51 -3.42 -7.04
CA SER A 61 -81.12 -4.22 -8.11
C SER A 61 -82.01 -5.32 -7.54
N TYR A 62 -81.53 -6.02 -6.50
CA TYR A 62 -82.31 -7.03 -5.80
C TYR A 62 -83.56 -6.43 -5.15
N TYR A 63 -83.43 -5.31 -4.43
CA TYR A 63 -84.54 -4.60 -3.80
C TYR A 63 -85.57 -4.12 -4.84
N SER A 64 -85.10 -3.53 -5.93
CA SER A 64 -85.96 -3.04 -7.01
C SER A 64 -86.76 -4.17 -7.66
N ALA A 65 -86.14 -5.32 -7.93
CA ALA A 65 -86.80 -6.43 -8.61
C ALA A 65 -87.72 -7.24 -7.67
N ASN A 66 -87.23 -7.55 -6.46
CA ASN A 66 -87.88 -8.51 -5.59
C ASN A 66 -88.77 -7.89 -4.51
N VAL A 67 -88.58 -6.62 -4.16
CA VAL A 67 -89.42 -5.93 -3.17
C VAL A 67 -90.34 -4.95 -3.89
N VAL A 68 -89.77 -3.90 -4.49
CA VAL A 68 -90.54 -2.84 -5.16
C VAL A 68 -91.35 -3.39 -6.34
N GLY A 69 -90.73 -4.24 -7.17
CA GLY A 69 -91.39 -4.86 -8.31
C GLY A 69 -92.63 -5.68 -7.92
N ARG A 70 -92.58 -6.40 -6.79
CA ARG A 70 -93.73 -7.18 -6.29
C ARG A 70 -94.86 -6.29 -5.78
N VAL A 71 -94.53 -5.23 -5.05
CA VAL A 71 -95.51 -4.24 -4.56
C VAL A 71 -96.21 -3.55 -5.74
N LEU A 72 -95.45 -3.10 -6.74
CA LEU A 72 -96.02 -2.46 -7.94
C LEU A 72 -96.89 -3.44 -8.76
N ALA A 73 -96.49 -4.70 -8.87
CA ALA A 73 -97.29 -5.73 -9.55
C ALA A 73 -98.62 -5.98 -8.83
N ALA A 74 -98.62 -6.01 -7.49
CA ALA A 74 -99.84 -6.15 -6.70
C ALA A 74 -100.81 -4.97 -6.93
N HIS A 75 -100.30 -3.73 -6.94
CA HIS A 75 -101.10 -2.55 -7.25
C HIS A 75 -101.69 -2.59 -8.67
N ALA A 76 -100.90 -3.04 -9.65
CA ALA A 76 -101.36 -3.19 -11.03
C ALA A 76 -102.49 -4.24 -11.18
N SER A 77 -102.55 -5.23 -10.29
CA SER A 77 -103.61 -6.25 -10.26
C SER A 77 -104.90 -5.84 -9.53
N GLY A 78 -105.00 -4.58 -9.07
CA GLY A 78 -106.18 -4.02 -8.41
C GLY A 78 -106.20 -4.15 -6.88
N ALA A 79 -105.16 -4.71 -6.26
CA ALA A 79 -104.99 -4.72 -4.81
C ALA A 79 -104.36 -3.39 -4.35
N THR A 80 -105.19 -2.37 -4.13
CA THR A 80 -104.74 -1.00 -3.78
C THR A 80 -104.69 -0.71 -2.28
N GLU A 81 -105.21 -1.60 -1.42
CA GLU A 81 -105.07 -1.52 0.04
C GLU A 81 -103.73 -2.12 0.47
N GLY A 82 -102.63 -1.37 0.35
CA GLY A 82 -101.30 -1.90 0.62
C GLY A 82 -100.16 -0.87 0.66
N THR A 83 -98.95 -1.38 0.94
CA THR A 83 -97.68 -0.64 1.03
C THR A 83 -97.43 0.25 -0.19
N VAL A 84 -97.21 1.55 0.03
CA VAL A 84 -96.89 2.50 -1.04
C VAL A 84 -95.39 2.61 -1.25
N VAL A 85 -94.94 2.64 -2.50
CA VAL A 85 -93.54 2.95 -2.83
C VAL A 85 -93.43 4.46 -3.06
N SER A 86 -92.70 5.17 -2.20
CA SER A 86 -92.62 6.63 -2.27
C SER A 86 -91.22 7.14 -1.97
N HIS A 87 -90.88 8.31 -2.49
CA HIS A 87 -89.68 9.03 -2.07
C HIS A 87 -89.85 9.65 -0.67
N ASN A 88 -91.08 9.90 -0.23
CA ASN A 88 -91.42 10.46 1.07
C ASN A 88 -91.98 9.40 2.03
N TYR A 89 -91.44 8.18 1.94
CA TYR A 89 -91.96 7.01 2.66
C TYR A 89 -91.93 7.20 4.19
N ALA A 90 -90.95 7.92 4.73
CA ALA A 90 -90.83 8.16 6.17
C ALA A 90 -92.05 8.87 6.78
N ASN A 91 -92.79 9.65 5.97
CA ASN A 91 -93.97 10.39 6.40
C ASN A 91 -95.29 9.67 6.05
N ILE A 92 -95.23 8.48 5.42
CA ILE A 92 -96.40 7.72 4.99
C ILE A 92 -96.37 6.36 5.72
N PRO A 93 -97.28 6.11 6.68
CA PRO A 93 -97.31 4.84 7.42
C PRO A 93 -97.37 3.62 6.49
N GLY A 94 -96.45 2.68 6.68
CA GLY A 94 -96.37 1.44 5.90
C GLY A 94 -95.81 1.59 4.48
N ALA A 95 -95.34 2.79 4.09
CA ALA A 95 -94.65 3.01 2.84
C ALA A 95 -93.18 2.54 2.88
N ILE A 96 -92.64 2.21 1.71
CA ILE A 96 -91.25 1.81 1.52
C ILE A 96 -90.52 2.77 0.55
N PRO A 97 -89.20 2.95 0.69
CA PRO A 97 -88.44 3.87 -0.15
C PRO A 97 -88.37 3.42 -1.62
N LEU A 98 -88.20 4.38 -2.53
CA LEU A 98 -87.78 4.08 -3.90
C LEU A 98 -86.36 3.46 -3.91
N PRO A 99 -86.00 2.63 -4.92
CA PRO A 99 -84.66 2.05 -5.00
C PRO A 99 -83.50 3.07 -4.97
N ALA A 100 -83.71 4.25 -5.56
CA ALA A 100 -82.74 5.34 -5.52
C ALA A 100 -82.64 5.97 -4.11
N THR A 101 -83.76 6.13 -3.41
CA THR A 101 -83.79 6.63 -2.02
C THR A 101 -83.07 5.66 -1.07
N LEU A 102 -83.33 4.35 -1.21
CA LEU A 102 -82.62 3.32 -0.44
C LEU A 102 -81.10 3.41 -0.62
N SER A 103 -80.64 3.65 -1.85
CA SER A 103 -79.21 3.70 -2.14
C SER A 103 -78.54 4.93 -1.55
N LEU A 104 -79.24 6.07 -1.51
CA LEU A 104 -78.76 7.30 -0.87
C LEU A 104 -78.63 7.11 0.64
N GLU A 105 -79.68 6.60 1.29
CA GLU A 105 -79.69 6.36 2.74
C GLU A 105 -78.70 5.28 3.15
N LEU A 106 -78.53 4.21 2.36
CA LEU A 106 -77.47 3.24 2.59
C LEU A 106 -76.08 3.88 2.50
N GLY A 107 -75.91 4.84 1.58
CA GLY A 107 -74.69 5.65 1.48
C GLY A 107 -74.43 6.48 2.74
N ASP A 108 -75.46 7.08 3.33
CA ASP A 108 -75.36 7.82 4.58
C ASP A 108 -74.98 6.90 5.75
N VAL A 109 -75.60 5.71 5.84
CA VAL A 109 -75.25 4.68 6.85
C VAL A 109 -73.80 4.23 6.71
N ILE A 110 -73.32 4.00 5.48
CA ILE A 110 -71.92 3.62 5.23
C ILE A 110 -70.98 4.74 5.68
N LYS A 111 -71.31 6.00 5.39
CA LYS A 111 -70.51 7.16 5.79
C LYS A 111 -70.45 7.33 7.31
N GLU A 112 -71.54 7.07 8.03
CA GLU A 112 -71.58 7.07 9.50
C GLU A 112 -70.68 5.98 10.10
N GLN A 113 -70.68 4.78 9.52
CA GLN A 113 -69.85 3.65 10.00
C GLN A 113 -68.39 3.77 9.56
N GLN A 114 -68.13 4.39 8.41
CA GLN A 114 -66.81 4.51 7.80
C GLN A 114 -66.61 5.94 7.28
N ALA A 115 -66.05 6.80 8.14
CA ALA A 115 -65.81 8.22 7.84
C ALA A 115 -64.91 8.47 6.60
N ASN A 116 -64.19 7.45 6.15
CA ASN A 116 -63.30 7.51 5.00
C ASN A 116 -63.99 7.17 3.66
N ILE A 117 -65.25 6.71 3.67
CA ILE A 117 -66.03 6.38 2.47
C ILE A 117 -67.19 7.36 2.35
N THR A 118 -67.41 7.88 1.15
CA THR A 118 -68.57 8.70 0.82
C THR A 118 -69.21 8.14 -0.44
N TYR A 119 -70.49 7.80 -0.36
CA TYR A 119 -71.29 7.42 -1.51
C TYR A 119 -72.12 8.61 -1.99
N ARG A 120 -72.18 8.80 -3.30
CA ARG A 120 -72.99 9.84 -3.94
C ARG A 120 -73.76 9.22 -5.09
N PHE A 121 -74.99 9.67 -5.27
CA PHE A 121 -75.79 9.39 -6.45
C PHE A 121 -76.09 10.73 -7.10
N VAL A 122 -75.64 10.92 -8.34
CA VAL A 122 -75.70 12.21 -9.01
C VAL A 122 -76.30 12.08 -10.40
N SER A 123 -77.07 13.09 -10.80
CA SER A 123 -77.57 13.20 -12.15
C SER A 123 -77.85 14.65 -12.51
N ASP A 124 -77.63 14.95 -13.79
CA ASP A 124 -78.02 16.16 -14.52
C ASP A 124 -79.53 16.34 -14.74
N LEU A 125 -80.34 15.32 -14.45
CA LEU A 125 -81.80 15.33 -14.64
C LEU A 125 -82.53 15.08 -13.30
N PRO A 126 -82.39 15.90 -12.24
CA PRO A 126 -83.12 15.69 -10.99
C PRO A 126 -84.64 15.89 -11.17
N PHE A 127 -85.46 15.28 -10.30
CA PHE A 127 -86.88 15.63 -10.22
C PHE A 127 -87.05 17.12 -9.93
N LYS A 128 -88.10 17.76 -10.46
CA LYS A 128 -88.32 19.21 -10.31
C LYS A 128 -88.39 19.68 -8.85
N SER A 129 -88.84 18.81 -7.95
CA SER A 129 -88.94 19.04 -6.51
C SER A 129 -87.62 18.89 -5.75
N ARG A 130 -86.54 18.44 -6.40
CA ARG A 130 -85.22 18.24 -5.78
C ARG A 130 -84.23 19.30 -6.25
N ALA A 131 -83.38 19.75 -5.33
CA ALA A 131 -82.27 20.63 -5.67
C ALA A 131 -81.36 19.97 -6.72
N SER A 132 -80.98 20.75 -7.74
CA SER A 132 -79.98 20.30 -8.71
C SER A 132 -78.63 20.18 -8.03
N HIS A 133 -77.87 19.16 -8.41
CA HIS A 133 -76.50 19.00 -7.97
C HIS A 133 -75.61 19.60 -9.06
N GLU A 134 -74.66 20.47 -8.68
CA GLU A 134 -73.61 20.90 -9.61
C GLU A 134 -72.66 19.72 -9.81
N LEU A 135 -72.62 19.21 -11.04
CA LEU A 135 -71.68 18.19 -11.46
C LEU A 135 -70.32 18.85 -11.66
N ASP A 136 -69.26 18.28 -11.10
CA ASP A 136 -67.90 18.72 -11.42
C ASP A 136 -67.43 18.20 -12.79
N ASP A 137 -66.23 18.62 -13.20
CA ASP A 137 -65.67 18.25 -14.51
C ASP A 137 -65.48 16.73 -14.66
N PHE A 138 -65.17 16.02 -13.58
CA PHE A 138 -64.98 14.57 -13.61
C PHE A 138 -66.33 13.85 -13.72
N GLU A 139 -67.30 14.24 -12.90
CA GLU A 139 -68.67 13.72 -12.92
C GLU A 139 -69.36 13.97 -14.27
N THR A 140 -69.20 15.17 -14.84
CA THR A 140 -69.77 15.56 -16.14
C THR A 140 -69.22 14.70 -17.28
N LYS A 141 -67.89 14.54 -17.35
CA LYS A 141 -67.23 13.69 -18.35
C LYS A 141 -67.61 12.23 -18.16
N ALA A 142 -67.68 11.77 -16.91
CA ALA A 142 -68.03 10.38 -16.60
C ALA A 142 -69.47 10.05 -16.99
N LEU A 143 -70.42 10.93 -16.72
CA LEU A 143 -71.81 10.74 -17.11
C LEU A 143 -71.97 10.69 -18.64
N ALA A 144 -71.30 11.58 -19.37
CA ALA A 144 -71.31 11.58 -20.83
C ALA A 144 -70.71 10.29 -21.40
N ALA A 145 -69.56 9.85 -20.88
CA ALA A 145 -68.92 8.60 -21.29
C ALA A 145 -69.84 7.40 -21.00
N LEU A 146 -70.39 7.29 -19.80
CA LEU A 146 -71.23 6.17 -19.39
C LEU A 146 -72.55 6.05 -20.16
N ARG A 147 -73.09 7.16 -20.66
CA ARG A 147 -74.23 7.14 -21.59
C ARG A 147 -73.86 6.59 -22.97
N ALA A 148 -72.61 6.78 -23.41
CA ALA A 148 -72.12 6.22 -24.66
C ALA A 148 -71.75 4.73 -24.52
N ASP A 149 -71.14 4.34 -23.39
CA ASP A 149 -70.83 2.96 -23.04
C ASP A 149 -71.10 2.70 -21.55
N PRO A 150 -72.22 2.04 -21.19
CA PRO A 150 -72.57 1.71 -19.81
C PRO A 150 -71.73 0.59 -19.16
N GLN A 151 -70.85 -0.09 -19.90
CA GLN A 151 -70.03 -1.19 -19.35
C GLN A 151 -68.67 -0.72 -18.83
N GLN A 152 -68.23 0.48 -19.20
CA GLN A 152 -66.97 1.01 -18.70
C GLN A 152 -67.06 1.38 -17.21
N THR A 153 -65.90 1.38 -16.54
CA THR A 153 -65.76 1.90 -15.18
C THR A 153 -64.75 3.03 -15.19
N LEU A 154 -65.08 4.13 -14.52
CA LEU A 154 -64.25 5.34 -14.52
C LEU A 154 -63.75 5.60 -13.11
N ASN A 155 -62.48 5.94 -12.99
CA ASN A 155 -61.88 6.27 -11.72
C ASN A 155 -60.88 7.42 -11.85
N ASP A 156 -60.78 8.19 -10.77
CA ASP A 156 -59.80 9.26 -10.62
C ASP A 156 -59.09 9.07 -9.29
N LEU A 157 -57.76 8.91 -9.34
CA LEU A 157 -56.92 8.75 -8.16
C LEU A 157 -56.04 9.98 -8.03
N THR A 158 -56.36 10.83 -7.06
CA THR A 158 -55.62 12.06 -6.78
C THR A 158 -54.94 11.96 -5.42
N ARG A 159 -53.74 12.55 -5.33
CA ARG A 159 -52.99 12.65 -4.08
C ARG A 159 -52.94 14.09 -3.63
N VAL A 160 -53.44 14.35 -2.43
CA VAL A 160 -53.37 15.67 -1.78
C VAL A 160 -52.60 15.50 -0.48
N GLY A 161 -51.36 16.02 -0.43
CA GLY A 161 -50.44 15.80 0.68
C GLY A 161 -50.10 14.32 0.87
N LEU A 162 -50.46 13.76 2.03
CA LEU A 162 -50.27 12.34 2.39
C LEU A 162 -51.57 11.54 2.35
N THR A 163 -52.60 12.01 1.65
CA THR A 163 -53.89 11.32 1.55
C THR A 163 -54.20 11.03 0.09
N ASP A 164 -54.43 9.76 -0.21
CA ASP A 164 -54.98 9.34 -1.50
C ASP A 164 -56.50 9.49 -1.46
N THR A 165 -57.05 10.11 -2.50
CA THR A 165 -58.49 10.17 -2.74
C THR A 165 -58.79 9.44 -4.04
N LEU A 166 -59.48 8.32 -3.94
CA LEU A 166 -60.01 7.61 -5.09
C LEU A 166 -61.49 7.97 -5.25
N ARG A 167 -61.85 8.41 -6.45
CA ARG A 167 -63.24 8.55 -6.90
C ARG A 167 -63.52 7.44 -7.91
N PHE A 168 -64.54 6.63 -7.66
CA PHE A 168 -64.92 5.52 -8.53
C PHE A 168 -66.37 5.70 -8.97
N ILE A 169 -66.58 5.79 -10.28
CA ILE A 169 -67.88 6.08 -10.89
C ILE A 169 -68.36 4.90 -11.72
N THR A 170 -69.62 4.51 -11.50
CA THR A 170 -70.33 3.52 -12.31
C THR A 170 -71.72 4.04 -12.70
N PRO A 171 -72.37 3.47 -13.73
CA PRO A 171 -73.64 3.99 -14.20
C PRO A 171 -74.80 3.56 -13.32
N VAL A 172 -75.81 4.42 -13.27
CA VAL A 172 -77.13 4.07 -12.76
C VAL A 172 -78.01 3.75 -13.96
N VAL A 173 -78.14 2.46 -14.23
CA VAL A 173 -78.94 1.96 -15.35
C VAL A 173 -80.42 1.87 -14.96
N MET A 174 -81.29 2.35 -15.85
CA MET A 174 -82.74 2.31 -15.70
C MET A 174 -83.25 0.88 -15.85
N GLY A 175 -83.78 0.32 -14.75
CA GLY A 175 -84.54 -0.93 -14.75
C GLY A 175 -86.04 -0.69 -15.00
N GLN A 176 -86.81 -1.78 -15.15
CA GLN A 176 -88.24 -1.73 -15.48
C GLN A 176 -89.06 -0.86 -14.51
N ALA A 177 -88.84 -1.00 -13.20
CA ALA A 177 -89.55 -0.22 -12.18
C ALA A 177 -89.20 1.29 -12.24
N CYS A 178 -87.94 1.62 -12.54
CA CYS A 178 -87.49 3.00 -12.67
C CYS A 178 -88.10 3.66 -13.91
N VAL A 179 -88.12 2.96 -15.06
CA VAL A 179 -88.73 3.42 -16.30
C VAL A 179 -90.21 3.69 -16.12
N ALA A 180 -90.94 2.74 -15.52
CA ALA A 180 -92.37 2.88 -15.28
C ALA A 180 -92.69 4.11 -14.43
N CYS A 181 -91.97 4.30 -13.32
CA CYS A 181 -92.14 5.46 -12.44
C CYS A 181 -91.79 6.78 -13.16
N HIS A 182 -90.64 6.86 -13.82
CA HIS A 182 -90.20 8.10 -14.45
C HIS A 182 -91.06 8.53 -15.63
N ASN A 183 -91.60 7.59 -16.41
CA ASN A 183 -92.41 7.91 -17.58
C ASN A 183 -93.85 8.31 -17.21
N SER A 184 -94.32 7.98 -15.99
CA SER A 184 -95.66 8.34 -15.52
C SER A 184 -95.68 9.47 -14.48
N HIS A 185 -94.55 9.82 -13.85
CA HIS A 185 -94.52 10.78 -12.75
C HIS A 185 -94.49 12.25 -13.24
N PRO A 186 -95.41 13.13 -12.80
CA PRO A 186 -95.53 14.51 -13.30
C PRO A 186 -94.28 15.38 -13.11
N GLU A 187 -93.53 15.12 -12.03
CA GLU A 187 -92.31 15.86 -11.69
C GLU A 187 -91.04 15.31 -12.37
N SER A 188 -91.15 14.24 -13.18
CA SER A 188 -89.98 13.69 -13.87
C SER A 188 -89.53 14.67 -14.97
N PRO A 189 -88.23 14.99 -15.06
CA PRO A 189 -87.71 15.93 -16.07
C PRO A 189 -87.66 15.33 -17.47
N LYS A 190 -87.74 14.00 -17.57
CA LYS A 190 -87.72 13.21 -18.80
C LYS A 190 -88.66 11.99 -18.63
N THR A 191 -89.49 11.71 -19.63
CA THR A 191 -90.58 10.70 -19.56
C THR A 191 -90.55 9.68 -20.70
N ASP A 192 -89.48 9.61 -21.48
CA ASP A 192 -89.25 8.68 -22.59
C ASP A 192 -88.09 7.71 -22.29
N TRP A 193 -87.86 7.40 -21.00
CA TRP A 193 -86.80 6.47 -20.59
C TRP A 193 -87.05 5.05 -21.12
N LYS A 194 -85.97 4.36 -21.47
CA LYS A 194 -85.97 2.93 -21.83
C LYS A 194 -85.14 2.13 -20.83
N VAL A 195 -85.44 0.83 -20.73
CA VAL A 195 -84.62 -0.08 -19.93
C VAL A 195 -83.23 -0.14 -20.55
N GLY A 196 -82.20 0.04 -19.73
CA GLY A 196 -80.82 0.14 -20.19
C GLY A 196 -80.28 1.57 -20.29
N ASP A 197 -81.15 2.59 -20.27
CA ASP A 197 -80.70 3.98 -20.29
C ASP A 197 -79.91 4.33 -19.02
N VAL A 198 -78.86 5.15 -19.15
CA VAL A 198 -78.10 5.66 -18.00
C VAL A 198 -78.73 6.95 -17.50
N ARG A 199 -79.36 6.84 -16.33
CA ARG A 199 -80.09 7.94 -15.66
C ARG A 199 -79.18 8.91 -14.94
N GLY A 200 -78.05 8.42 -14.45
CA GLY A 200 -77.11 9.15 -13.62
C GLY A 200 -75.90 8.30 -13.33
N ILE A 201 -75.08 8.78 -12.41
CA ILE A 201 -73.88 8.12 -11.93
C ILE A 201 -74.01 7.83 -10.44
N GLN A 202 -73.41 6.72 -10.04
CA GLN A 202 -73.10 6.47 -8.64
C GLN A 202 -71.60 6.64 -8.47
N GLU A 203 -71.21 7.37 -7.45
CA GLU A 203 -69.83 7.68 -7.15
C GLU A 203 -69.49 7.19 -5.74
N VAL A 204 -68.42 6.42 -5.63
CA VAL A 204 -67.82 6.01 -4.36
C VAL A 204 -66.50 6.76 -4.22
N ILE A 205 -66.40 7.60 -3.19
CA ILE A 205 -65.19 8.33 -2.85
C ILE A 205 -64.56 7.67 -1.63
N ILE A 206 -63.32 7.21 -1.74
CA ILE A 206 -62.55 6.65 -0.63
C ILE A 206 -61.34 7.53 -0.39
N ARG A 207 -61.15 7.99 0.86
CA ARG A 207 -60.00 8.80 1.29
C ARG A 207 -59.14 8.01 2.26
N GLN A 208 -57.88 7.73 1.91
CA GLN A 208 -56.99 6.96 2.78
C GLN A 208 -55.68 7.70 3.08
N PRO A 209 -55.38 7.99 4.36
CA PRO A 209 -54.11 8.61 4.75
C PRO A 209 -52.96 7.59 4.73
N TYR A 210 -51.80 7.98 4.20
CA TYR A 210 -50.58 7.19 4.14
C TYR A 210 -49.93 6.91 5.48
N ALA A 211 -50.12 7.80 6.46
CA ALA A 211 -49.36 7.82 7.70
C ALA A 211 -49.47 6.49 8.49
N GLY A 212 -50.58 5.76 8.35
CA GLY A 212 -50.75 4.43 8.96
C GLY A 212 -49.88 3.34 8.33
N ASN A 213 -49.56 3.45 7.03
CA ASN A 213 -48.86 2.40 6.27
C ASN A 213 -47.34 2.53 6.31
N VAL A 214 -46.78 3.71 6.64
CA VAL A 214 -45.32 3.89 6.73
C VAL A 214 -44.71 3.00 7.82
N PHE A 215 -45.42 2.77 8.93
CA PHE A 215 -44.98 1.85 9.98
C PHE A 215 -45.22 0.36 9.67
N ALA A 216 -45.92 0.03 8.58
CA ALA A 216 -46.11 -1.36 8.17
C ALA A 216 -44.76 -2.04 7.84
N PHE A 217 -43.75 -1.25 7.45
CA PHE A 217 -42.41 -1.71 7.10
C PHE A 217 -41.39 -1.58 8.25
N LYS A 218 -41.84 -1.43 9.50
CA LYS A 218 -40.95 -1.26 10.67
C LYS A 218 -39.84 -2.30 10.75
N TYR A 219 -40.12 -3.57 10.43
CA TYR A 219 -39.11 -4.63 10.46
C TYR A 219 -38.06 -4.48 9.37
N LEU A 220 -38.49 -4.07 8.17
CA LEU A 220 -37.59 -3.81 7.04
C LEU A 220 -36.67 -2.62 7.37
N LEU A 221 -37.23 -1.54 7.91
CA LEU A 221 -36.47 -0.37 8.35
C LEU A 221 -35.46 -0.72 9.46
N CYS A 222 -35.85 -1.52 10.45
CA CYS A 222 -34.94 -2.00 11.49
C CYS A 222 -33.81 -2.86 10.93
N TYR A 223 -34.10 -3.75 9.97
CA TYR A 223 -33.08 -4.56 9.31
C TYR A 223 -32.04 -3.70 8.59
N PHE A 224 -32.48 -2.68 7.84
CA PHE A 224 -31.56 -1.76 7.16
C PHE A 224 -30.72 -0.93 8.11
N LEU A 225 -31.31 -0.46 9.21
CA LEU A 225 -30.55 0.25 10.24
C LEU A 225 -29.45 -0.65 10.83
N PHE A 226 -29.77 -1.91 11.10
CA PHE A 226 -28.80 -2.89 11.61
C PHE A 226 -27.66 -3.16 10.62
N VAL A 227 -27.98 -3.40 9.33
CA VAL A 227 -26.97 -3.60 8.28
C VAL A 227 -26.10 -2.36 8.09
N ALA A 228 -26.69 -1.15 8.13
CA ALA A 228 -25.94 0.10 8.04
C ALA A 228 -24.96 0.28 9.21
N ILE A 229 -25.38 -0.03 10.44
CA ILE A 229 -24.50 0.01 11.62
C ILE A 229 -23.34 -0.97 11.48
N ILE A 230 -23.60 -2.21 11.06
CA ILE A 230 -22.55 -3.21 10.81
C ILE A 230 -21.58 -2.71 9.74
N GLY A 231 -22.09 -2.21 8.62
CA GLY A 231 -21.26 -1.70 7.52
C GLY A 231 -20.37 -0.52 7.95
N ILE A 232 -20.93 0.45 8.67
CA ILE A 232 -20.17 1.59 9.21
C ILE A 232 -19.11 1.11 10.20
N SER A 233 -19.46 0.21 11.12
CA SER A 233 -18.53 -0.35 12.11
C SER A 233 -17.37 -1.09 11.44
N PHE A 234 -17.66 -1.90 10.40
CA PHE A 234 -16.64 -2.59 9.61
C PHE A 234 -15.68 -1.61 8.92
N ILE A 235 -16.21 -0.54 8.29
CA ILE A 235 -15.37 0.49 7.64
C ILE A 235 -14.46 1.19 8.66
N LEU A 236 -14.96 1.47 9.86
CA LEU A 236 -14.19 2.10 10.93
C LEU A 236 -13.06 1.17 11.42
N LEU A 237 -13.37 -0.10 11.68
CA LEU A 237 -12.39 -1.12 12.09
C LEU A 237 -11.31 -1.33 11.02
N GLN A 238 -11.70 -1.40 9.75
CA GLN A 238 -10.76 -1.55 8.63
C GLN A 238 -9.82 -0.35 8.53
N ARG A 239 -10.34 0.88 8.71
CA ARG A 239 -9.51 2.09 8.73
C ARG A 239 -8.55 2.12 9.92
N GLN A 240 -8.97 1.63 11.08
CA GLN A 240 -8.12 1.56 12.27
C GLN A 240 -6.98 0.55 12.06
N GLN A 241 -7.27 -0.65 11.55
CA GLN A 241 -6.25 -1.65 11.22
C GLN A 241 -5.25 -1.14 10.19
N ALA A 242 -5.73 -0.51 9.10
CA ALA A 242 -4.84 0.03 8.07
C ALA A 242 -3.86 1.06 8.66
N ARG A 243 -4.35 1.96 9.52
CA ARG A 243 -3.48 2.94 10.20
C ARG A 243 -2.44 2.27 11.11
N ALA A 244 -2.82 1.23 11.85
CA ALA A 244 -1.90 0.50 12.71
C ALA A 244 -0.78 -0.19 11.92
N ILE A 245 -1.14 -0.84 10.80
CA ILE A 245 -0.16 -1.51 9.91
C ILE A 245 0.79 -0.49 9.30
N HIS A 246 0.28 0.65 8.82
CA HIS A 246 1.14 1.69 8.25
C HIS A 246 2.10 2.28 9.29
N SER A 247 1.66 2.48 10.53
CA SER A 247 2.54 2.93 11.61
C SER A 247 3.64 1.91 11.88
N ALA A 248 3.28 0.64 12.07
CA ALA A 248 4.24 -0.42 12.36
C ALA A 248 5.28 -0.59 11.25
N ASN A 249 4.87 -0.50 9.98
CA ASN A 249 5.79 -0.56 8.84
C ASN A 249 6.79 0.61 8.86
N ARG A 250 6.34 1.82 9.19
CA ARG A 250 7.21 3.00 9.25
C ARG A 250 8.20 2.92 10.40
N ASP A 251 7.77 2.40 11.54
CA ASP A 251 8.65 2.16 12.69
C ASP A 251 9.71 1.10 12.36
N LEU A 252 9.33 0.04 11.62
CA LEU A 252 10.25 -0.99 11.14
C LEU A 252 11.28 -0.45 10.15
N GLU A 253 10.86 0.40 9.21
CA GLU A 253 11.74 1.06 8.25
C GLU A 253 12.78 1.94 8.97
N THR A 254 12.32 2.76 9.92
CA THR A 254 13.20 3.61 10.74
C THR A 254 14.20 2.79 11.56
N ALA A 255 13.76 1.68 12.15
CA ALA A 255 14.64 0.77 12.90
C ALA A 255 15.68 0.10 12.00
N ASN A 256 15.29 -0.33 10.80
CA ASN A 256 16.21 -0.92 9.82
C ASN A 256 17.24 0.10 9.33
N GLU A 257 16.83 1.34 9.03
CA GLU A 257 17.76 2.41 8.67
C GLU A 257 18.74 2.73 9.80
N PHE A 258 18.24 2.78 11.04
CA PHE A 258 19.09 2.97 12.21
C PHE A 258 20.12 1.85 12.35
N LEU A 259 19.70 0.58 12.28
CA LEU A 259 20.59 -0.58 12.36
C LEU A 259 21.62 -0.59 11.22
N ALA A 260 21.23 -0.26 10.00
CA ALA A 260 22.15 -0.13 8.88
C ALA A 260 23.20 0.97 9.12
N SER A 261 22.77 2.13 9.63
CA SER A 261 23.67 3.24 9.95
C SER A 261 24.66 2.91 11.07
N VAL A 262 24.21 2.17 12.09
CA VAL A 262 25.05 1.72 13.20
C VAL A 262 26.04 0.65 12.72
N SER A 263 25.56 -0.33 11.93
CA SER A 263 26.40 -1.36 11.31
C SER A 263 27.55 -0.76 10.49
N LEU A 264 27.26 0.24 9.65
CA LEU A 264 28.25 0.91 8.80
C LEU A 264 29.25 1.77 9.59
N LYS A 265 28.85 2.32 10.74
CA LYS A 265 29.78 3.01 11.65
C LYS A 265 30.71 2.03 12.35
N ILE A 266 30.17 0.91 12.84
CA ILE A 266 30.94 -0.14 13.52
C ILE A 266 31.91 -0.83 12.56
N SER A 267 31.55 -1.00 11.28
CA SER A 267 32.41 -1.65 10.28
C SER A 267 33.76 -0.95 10.07
N ARG A 268 33.90 0.32 10.47
CA ARG A 268 35.17 1.07 10.41
C ARG A 268 36.13 0.73 11.55
N TYR A 269 35.63 0.11 12.61
CA TYR A 269 36.40 -0.25 13.81
C TYR A 269 36.67 -1.76 13.90
N LEU A 270 36.04 -2.56 13.04
CA LEU A 270 36.22 -4.01 12.98
C LEU A 270 36.92 -4.39 11.69
N SER A 271 37.75 -5.43 11.73
CA SER A 271 38.31 -5.98 10.50
C SER A 271 37.17 -6.47 9.57
N PRO A 272 37.31 -6.36 8.24
CA PRO A 272 36.29 -6.80 7.28
C PRO A 272 35.80 -8.24 7.52
N GLN A 273 36.70 -9.09 8.01
CA GLN A 273 36.46 -10.50 8.33
C GLN A 273 35.51 -10.64 9.53
N ILE A 274 35.75 -9.90 10.62
CA ILE A 274 34.85 -9.89 11.80
C ILE A 274 33.49 -9.33 11.39
N TYR A 275 33.46 -8.22 10.65
CA TYR A 275 32.22 -7.62 10.18
C TYR A 275 31.38 -8.65 9.38
N LYS A 276 31.97 -9.28 8.36
CA LYS A 276 31.29 -10.29 7.53
C LYS A 276 30.82 -11.49 8.36
N SER A 277 31.61 -11.94 9.34
CA SER A 277 31.26 -13.06 10.21
C SER A 277 30.06 -12.75 11.12
N ILE A 278 30.00 -11.57 11.72
CA ILE A 278 28.90 -11.15 12.61
C ILE A 278 27.60 -11.00 11.83
N PHE A 279 27.63 -10.32 10.67
CA PHE A 279 26.41 -10.02 9.90
C PHE A 279 25.89 -11.17 9.05
N SER A 280 26.72 -12.16 8.71
CA SER A 280 26.28 -13.38 8.01
C SER A 280 25.71 -14.46 8.96
N GLY A 281 25.83 -14.27 10.28
CA GLY A 281 25.39 -15.24 11.28
C GLY A 281 26.20 -16.54 11.28
N GLN A 282 27.38 -16.56 10.66
CA GLN A 282 28.15 -17.79 10.43
C GLN A 282 29.02 -18.22 11.62
N LYS A 283 29.36 -17.32 12.56
CA LYS A 283 30.12 -17.69 13.77
C LYS A 283 29.70 -16.83 14.97
N ASP A 284 29.50 -17.49 16.10
CA ASP A 284 29.43 -16.84 17.41
C ASP A 284 30.82 -16.26 17.76
N VAL A 285 30.83 -15.08 18.38
CA VAL A 285 32.05 -14.40 18.85
C VAL A 285 32.57 -15.12 20.10
N VAL A 286 33.06 -16.34 19.94
CA VAL A 286 33.70 -17.14 20.98
C VAL A 286 35.22 -17.14 20.75
N VAL A 287 36.01 -17.18 21.82
CA VAL A 287 37.46 -17.35 21.77
C VAL A 287 37.76 -18.70 21.12
N HIS A 288 38.18 -18.66 19.86
CA HIS A 288 38.53 -19.83 19.06
C HIS A 288 39.80 -19.51 18.30
N THR A 289 40.78 -20.41 18.35
CA THR A 289 42.08 -20.26 17.69
C THR A 289 42.43 -21.52 16.92
N GLU A 290 43.02 -21.36 15.75
CA GLU A 290 43.46 -22.46 14.89
C GLU A 290 44.94 -22.28 14.56
N ARG A 291 45.70 -23.37 14.62
CA ARG A 291 47.10 -23.37 14.20
C ARG A 291 47.18 -23.52 12.68
N LYS A 292 47.56 -22.47 11.97
CA LYS A 292 47.64 -22.43 10.50
C LYS A 292 49.02 -21.99 10.04
N ARG A 293 49.41 -22.42 8.84
CA ARG A 293 50.60 -21.89 8.15
C ARG A 293 50.19 -20.61 7.43
N LEU A 294 50.79 -19.49 7.82
CA LEU A 294 50.47 -18.17 7.31
C LEU A 294 51.71 -17.52 6.73
N THR A 295 51.52 -16.60 5.79
CA THR A 295 52.55 -15.66 5.37
C THR A 295 52.27 -14.32 6.01
N ILE A 296 53.24 -13.80 6.76
CA ILE A 296 53.10 -12.66 7.65
C ILE A 296 53.97 -11.54 7.12
N PHE A 297 53.36 -10.37 6.97
CA PHE A 297 53.99 -9.14 6.53
C PHE A 297 53.95 -8.12 7.67
N PHE A 298 55.10 -7.50 7.89
CA PHE A 298 55.23 -6.33 8.76
C PHE A 298 55.84 -5.19 7.96
N SER A 299 55.28 -3.99 8.12
CA SER A 299 55.91 -2.76 7.66
C SER A 299 55.97 -1.72 8.77
N ASP A 300 56.96 -0.84 8.72
CA ASP A 300 57.18 0.24 9.68
C ASP A 300 57.78 1.46 8.98
N ILE A 301 57.51 2.67 9.46
CA ILE A 301 58.06 3.88 8.87
C ILE A 301 59.45 4.13 9.47
N LYS A 302 60.49 4.12 8.63
CA LYS A 302 61.86 4.43 9.04
C LYS A 302 61.92 5.84 9.62
N ASP A 303 62.53 5.97 10.79
CA ASP A 303 62.76 7.23 11.50
C ASP A 303 61.45 8.01 11.77
N PHE A 304 60.35 7.30 12.03
CA PHE A 304 59.04 7.91 12.29
C PHE A 304 59.09 8.93 13.43
N THR A 305 59.72 8.60 14.56
CA THR A 305 59.88 9.53 15.70
C THR A 305 60.50 10.87 15.28
N ALA A 306 61.61 10.83 14.53
CA ALA A 306 62.26 12.05 14.04
C ALA A 306 61.39 12.81 13.03
N THR A 307 60.54 12.09 12.27
CA THR A 307 59.58 12.71 11.36
C THR A 307 58.44 13.40 12.11
N THR A 308 57.97 12.83 13.24
CA THR A 308 56.92 13.43 14.07
C THR A 308 57.34 14.74 14.74
N GLU A 309 58.64 14.93 15.00
CA GLU A 309 59.16 16.18 15.59
C GLU A 309 59.25 17.34 14.58
N ARG A 310 59.26 17.04 13.28
CA ARG A 310 59.47 18.03 12.20
C ARG A 310 58.18 18.50 11.54
N LEU A 311 57.14 17.66 11.55
CA LEU A 311 55.85 17.96 10.94
C LEU A 311 54.86 18.54 11.96
N GLN A 312 53.98 19.44 11.49
CA GLN A 312 52.83 19.85 12.29
C GLN A 312 51.88 18.66 12.51
N PRO A 313 51.25 18.54 13.70
CA PRO A 313 50.40 17.38 14.03
C PRO A 313 49.30 17.08 13.00
N GLU A 314 48.68 18.12 12.44
CA GLU A 314 47.62 17.98 11.44
C GLU A 314 48.16 17.38 10.13
N ALA A 315 49.29 17.89 9.65
CA ALA A 315 49.93 17.42 8.42
C ALA A 315 50.47 15.98 8.58
N LEU A 316 51.05 15.67 9.74
CA LEU A 316 51.47 14.30 10.08
C LEU A 316 50.28 13.34 10.08
N THR A 317 49.17 13.74 10.69
CA THR A 317 47.95 12.93 10.77
C THR A 317 47.34 12.69 9.39
N GLU A 318 47.30 13.71 8.53
CA GLU A 318 46.81 13.59 7.16
C GLU A 318 47.69 12.64 6.33
N MET A 319 49.01 12.84 6.36
CA MET A 319 49.96 11.97 5.66
C MET A 319 49.92 10.52 6.14
N LEU A 320 49.86 10.31 7.47
CA LEU A 320 49.78 8.96 8.04
C LEU A 320 48.47 8.27 7.64
N ASN A 321 47.33 8.96 7.73
CA ASN A 321 46.05 8.38 7.32
C ASN A 321 46.02 8.07 5.82
N GLU A 322 46.58 8.93 4.97
CA GLU A 322 46.69 8.67 3.52
C GLU A 322 47.57 7.44 3.25
N TYR A 323 48.73 7.35 3.91
CA TYR A 323 49.61 6.18 3.84
C TYR A 323 48.87 4.90 4.25
N LEU A 324 48.31 4.86 5.46
CA LEU A 324 47.65 3.66 5.99
C LEU A 324 46.45 3.26 5.13
N THR A 325 45.69 4.22 4.59
CA THR A 325 44.56 3.97 3.67
C THR A 325 45.02 3.29 2.38
N GLU A 326 46.05 3.84 1.74
CA GLU A 326 46.57 3.30 0.47
C GLU A 326 47.20 1.92 0.66
N MET A 327 47.97 1.73 1.73
CA MET A 327 48.55 0.42 2.05
C MET A 327 47.46 -0.61 2.36
N SER A 328 46.41 -0.24 3.11
CA SER A 328 45.30 -1.15 3.42
C SER A 328 44.51 -1.56 2.18
N ASN A 329 44.29 -0.62 1.26
CA ASN A 329 43.62 -0.93 -0.02
C ASN A 329 44.44 -1.95 -0.82
N ILE A 330 45.76 -1.76 -0.93
CA ILE A 330 46.65 -2.72 -1.62
C ILE A 330 46.63 -4.08 -0.91
N ALA A 331 46.67 -4.11 0.42
CA ALA A 331 46.58 -5.36 1.16
C ALA A 331 45.29 -6.13 0.83
N LEU A 332 44.14 -5.45 0.83
CA LEU A 332 42.85 -6.02 0.46
C LEU A 332 42.80 -6.51 -0.99
N GLU A 333 43.35 -5.75 -1.94
CA GLU A 333 43.38 -6.12 -3.38
C GLU A 333 44.15 -7.42 -3.64
N HIS A 334 45.22 -7.67 -2.88
CA HIS A 334 46.00 -8.91 -2.97
C HIS A 334 45.40 -10.07 -2.17
N GLY A 335 44.37 -9.82 -1.36
CA GLY A 335 43.72 -10.81 -0.49
C GLY A 335 44.38 -10.98 0.88
N GLY A 336 45.17 -9.99 1.31
CA GLY A 336 45.78 -9.94 2.64
C GLY A 336 44.76 -9.54 3.70
N THR A 337 44.88 -10.14 4.88
CA THR A 337 44.12 -9.76 6.07
C THR A 337 44.94 -8.77 6.89
N VAL A 338 44.51 -7.51 6.91
CA VAL A 338 45.08 -6.48 7.80
C VAL A 338 44.66 -6.82 9.23
N ASP A 339 45.63 -7.17 10.07
CA ASP A 339 45.41 -7.52 11.47
C ASP A 339 45.18 -6.23 12.28
N LYS A 340 46.21 -5.39 12.37
CA LYS A 340 46.17 -4.13 13.12
C LYS A 340 47.27 -3.17 12.69
N PHE A 341 47.07 -1.92 13.09
CA PHE A 341 48.10 -0.90 13.12
C PHE A 341 48.72 -0.82 14.51
N ILE A 342 50.04 -0.68 14.59
CA ILE A 342 50.80 -0.58 15.84
C ILE A 342 51.63 0.71 15.75
N GLY A 343 51.02 1.84 16.07
CA GLY A 343 51.61 3.14 15.77
C GLY A 343 51.66 3.38 14.26
N ASP A 344 52.86 3.53 13.72
CA ASP A 344 53.16 3.65 12.29
C ASP A 344 53.41 2.30 11.59
N ALA A 345 53.46 1.21 12.36
CA ALA A 345 53.60 -0.13 11.82
C ALA A 345 52.26 -0.74 11.37
N MET A 346 52.32 -1.56 10.33
CA MET A 346 51.19 -2.34 9.81
C MET A 346 51.53 -3.83 9.86
N LEU A 347 50.60 -4.64 10.39
CA LEU A 347 50.65 -6.10 10.35
C LEU A 347 49.58 -6.63 9.39
N VAL A 348 50.01 -7.41 8.40
CA VAL A 348 49.14 -8.10 7.44
C VAL A 348 49.51 -9.58 7.42
N PHE A 349 48.54 -10.47 7.23
CA PHE A 349 48.83 -11.88 6.99
C PHE A 349 47.96 -12.47 5.89
N PHE A 350 48.45 -13.56 5.31
CA PHE A 350 47.79 -14.36 4.29
C PHE A 350 47.66 -15.80 4.78
N GLY A 351 46.66 -16.51 4.26
CA GLY A 351 46.35 -17.89 4.61
C GLY A 351 45.19 -18.06 5.60
N ASP A 352 44.57 -16.95 6.03
CA ASP A 352 43.35 -16.95 6.83
C ASP A 352 42.60 -15.59 6.69
N PRO A 353 41.25 -15.56 6.62
CA PRO A 353 40.32 -16.69 6.68
C PRO A 353 40.28 -17.51 5.38
N GLU A 354 40.77 -16.93 4.28
CA GLU A 354 40.88 -17.58 2.98
C GLU A 354 42.37 -17.87 2.67
N THR A 355 42.63 -18.99 2.00
CA THR A 355 43.98 -19.41 1.59
C THR A 355 43.92 -19.97 0.18
N LYS A 356 44.92 -19.65 -0.64
CA LYS A 356 45.14 -20.28 -1.95
C LYS A 356 46.22 -21.36 -1.89
N GLY A 357 46.66 -21.71 -0.68
CA GLY A 357 47.79 -22.58 -0.41
C GLY A 357 49.04 -21.76 -0.05
N PRO A 358 49.98 -22.32 0.74
CA PRO A 358 51.10 -21.57 1.29
C PRO A 358 51.98 -20.86 0.25
N GLU A 359 52.14 -21.46 -0.92
CA GLU A 359 52.96 -20.92 -2.01
C GLU A 359 52.31 -19.69 -2.67
N GLU A 360 51.04 -19.79 -3.06
CA GLU A 360 50.31 -18.68 -3.66
C GLU A 360 50.07 -17.55 -2.66
N ASP A 361 49.83 -17.88 -1.39
CA ASP A 361 49.71 -16.88 -0.31
C ASP A 361 51.03 -16.11 -0.11
N ALA A 362 52.18 -16.80 -0.19
CA ALA A 362 53.49 -16.16 -0.14
C ALA A 362 53.77 -15.30 -1.39
N LYS A 363 53.44 -15.81 -2.59
CA LYS A 363 53.57 -15.08 -3.86
C LYS A 363 52.70 -13.82 -3.87
N ALA A 364 51.46 -13.89 -3.37
CA ALA A 364 50.56 -12.75 -3.23
C ALA A 364 51.07 -11.72 -2.22
N CYS A 365 51.55 -12.17 -1.05
CA CYS A 365 52.14 -11.29 -0.05
C CYS A 365 53.37 -10.53 -0.56
N LEU A 366 54.25 -11.20 -1.32
CA LEU A 366 55.40 -10.54 -1.93
C LEU A 366 54.98 -9.51 -2.98
N ARG A 367 54.02 -9.84 -3.85
CA ARG A 367 53.48 -8.89 -4.85
C ARG A 367 52.84 -7.67 -4.18
N MET A 368 52.07 -7.89 -3.10
CA MET A 368 51.52 -6.83 -2.26
C MET A 368 52.61 -5.90 -1.74
N ALA A 369 53.68 -6.44 -1.15
CA ALA A 369 54.79 -5.64 -0.62
C ALA A 369 55.45 -4.78 -1.71
N VAL A 370 55.68 -5.35 -2.90
CA VAL A 370 56.24 -4.61 -4.04
C VAL A 370 55.29 -3.51 -4.54
N ASP A 371 54.00 -3.80 -4.63
CA ASP A 371 52.99 -2.80 -5.03
C ASP A 371 52.84 -1.68 -3.98
N MET A 372 52.94 -2.00 -2.70
CA MET A 372 53.01 -1.03 -1.60
C MET A 372 54.21 -0.10 -1.74
N GLN A 373 55.40 -0.64 -2.04
CA GLN A 373 56.60 0.17 -2.28
C GLN A 373 56.44 1.08 -3.50
N ARG A 374 55.90 0.55 -4.60
CA ARG A 374 55.60 1.36 -5.80
C ARG A 374 54.65 2.49 -5.46
N ARG A 375 53.51 2.20 -4.80
CA ARG A 375 52.51 3.21 -4.42
C ARG A 375 53.10 4.25 -3.49
N LEU A 376 53.94 3.84 -2.53
CA LEU A 376 54.64 4.76 -1.66
C LEU A 376 55.53 5.72 -2.46
N GLY A 377 56.25 5.26 -3.49
CA GLY A 377 57.00 6.14 -4.40
C GLY A 377 56.13 7.27 -4.99
N GLU A 378 54.92 6.93 -5.44
CA GLU A 378 53.97 7.91 -5.97
C GLU A 378 53.47 8.89 -4.90
N LEU A 379 53.24 8.40 -3.68
CA LEU A 379 52.86 9.23 -2.53
C LEU A 379 53.97 10.22 -2.18
N LYS A 380 55.23 9.76 -2.16
CA LYS A 380 56.40 10.61 -1.90
C LYS A 380 56.48 11.76 -2.91
N ASP A 381 56.22 11.50 -4.19
CA ASP A 381 56.19 12.54 -5.24
C ASP A 381 55.04 13.55 -5.06
N ARG A 382 53.88 13.10 -4.56
CA ARG A 382 52.77 14.01 -4.20
C ARG A 382 53.12 14.85 -3.00
N TRP A 383 53.59 14.24 -1.91
CA TRP A 383 53.93 14.93 -0.68
C TRP A 383 55.04 15.96 -0.88
N ARG A 384 56.08 15.65 -1.67
CA ARG A 384 57.12 16.62 -2.06
C ARG A 384 56.56 17.85 -2.75
N ARG A 385 55.64 17.67 -3.71
CA ARG A 385 54.97 18.79 -4.40
C ARG A 385 54.09 19.63 -3.47
N ASN A 386 53.62 19.05 -2.37
CA ASN A 386 52.83 19.72 -1.35
C ASN A 386 53.68 20.33 -0.22
N GLY A 387 55.01 20.29 -0.33
CA GLY A 387 55.94 20.95 0.61
C GLY A 387 56.56 20.03 1.67
N THR A 388 56.33 18.72 1.61
CA THR A 388 57.02 17.75 2.49
C THR A 388 58.41 17.46 1.95
N GLU A 389 59.43 18.06 2.55
CA GLU A 389 60.84 17.89 2.15
C GLU A 389 61.32 16.44 2.28
N GLU A 390 60.94 15.77 3.38
CA GLU A 390 61.29 14.38 3.67
C GLU A 390 60.05 13.48 3.83
N PRO A 391 59.57 12.89 2.73
CA PRO A 391 58.50 11.90 2.74
C PRO A 391 58.83 10.61 3.50
N PHE A 392 57.79 9.90 3.95
CA PHE A 392 57.96 8.60 4.61
C PHE A 392 58.76 7.59 3.76
N VAL A 393 59.62 6.86 4.46
CA VAL A 393 60.36 5.70 3.95
C VAL A 393 59.92 4.50 4.77
N VAL A 394 59.65 3.37 4.13
CA VAL A 394 59.10 2.20 4.81
C VAL A 394 60.06 1.03 4.71
N ARG A 395 60.16 0.27 5.80
CA ARG A 395 60.87 -1.00 5.89
C ARG A 395 59.85 -2.13 5.88
N MET A 396 60.13 -3.23 5.18
CA MET A 396 59.20 -4.35 5.08
C MET A 396 59.87 -5.68 5.40
N GLY A 397 59.15 -6.54 6.12
CA GLY A 397 59.60 -7.87 6.54
C GLY A 397 58.54 -8.93 6.27
N ILE A 398 58.93 -10.06 5.66
CA ILE A 398 57.99 -11.16 5.33
C ILE A 398 58.51 -12.50 5.84
N ASN A 399 57.67 -13.21 6.59
CA ASN A 399 57.96 -14.57 7.06
C ASN A 399 56.79 -15.52 6.82
N SER A 400 57.08 -16.77 6.47
CA SER A 400 56.08 -17.82 6.26
C SER A 400 56.26 -18.92 7.30
N GLY A 401 55.23 -19.18 8.11
CA GLY A 401 55.35 -20.14 9.22
C GLY A 401 54.04 -20.46 9.93
N TYR A 402 54.07 -21.41 10.85
CA TYR A 402 52.88 -21.80 11.62
C TYR A 402 52.62 -20.84 12.79
N CYS A 403 51.46 -20.19 12.77
CA CYS A 403 50.95 -19.33 13.85
C CYS A 403 49.57 -19.81 14.33
N ASN A 404 49.17 -19.38 15.52
CA ASN A 404 47.79 -19.50 15.96
C ASN A 404 47.04 -18.25 15.49
N VAL A 405 45.96 -18.42 14.74
CA VAL A 405 45.07 -17.34 14.28
C VAL A 405 43.69 -17.52 14.87
N GLY A 406 43.04 -16.42 15.25
CA GLY A 406 41.70 -16.47 15.80
C GLY A 406 41.36 -15.27 16.65
N ASN A 407 40.28 -15.39 17.41
CA ASN A 407 39.89 -14.34 18.36
C ASN A 407 40.70 -14.49 19.66
N PHE A 408 41.49 -13.46 20.00
CA PHE A 408 42.23 -13.36 21.25
C PHE A 408 41.76 -12.15 22.07
N GLY A 409 41.68 -12.28 23.40
CA GLY A 409 41.30 -11.16 24.27
C GLY A 409 40.52 -11.59 25.52
N SER A 410 39.81 -10.64 26.13
CA SER A 410 38.88 -10.87 27.24
C SER A 410 37.43 -10.88 26.74
N ASN A 411 36.47 -11.22 27.61
CA ASN A 411 35.05 -11.17 27.27
C ASN A 411 34.58 -9.78 26.82
N ASP A 412 35.25 -8.72 27.27
CA ASP A 412 34.88 -7.33 26.99
C ASP A 412 35.61 -6.77 25.75
N ARG A 413 36.72 -7.39 25.33
CA ARG A 413 37.55 -6.94 24.20
C ARG A 413 38.24 -8.12 23.53
N MET A 414 37.83 -8.42 22.29
CA MET A 414 38.42 -9.46 21.45
C MET A 414 38.97 -8.85 20.16
N ASP A 415 40.18 -9.27 19.78
CA ASP A 415 40.83 -8.93 18.52
C ASP A 415 40.99 -10.22 17.69
N TYR A 416 40.66 -10.18 16.40
CA TYR A 416 41.05 -11.24 15.47
C TYR A 416 42.48 -11.02 15.05
N THR A 417 43.41 -11.86 15.50
CA THR A 417 44.84 -11.61 15.35
C THR A 417 45.63 -12.91 15.27
N ILE A 418 46.90 -12.79 14.90
CA ILE A 418 47.85 -13.91 14.90
C ILE A 418 48.79 -13.85 16.12
N ILE A 419 49.07 -15.01 16.71
CA ILE A 419 50.05 -15.16 17.79
C ILE A 419 50.99 -16.31 17.47
N GLY A 420 52.30 -16.05 17.53
CA GLY A 420 53.32 -17.08 17.36
C GLY A 420 54.72 -16.50 17.20
N ALA A 421 55.73 -17.37 17.34
CA ALA A 421 57.13 -17.00 17.12
C ALA A 421 57.38 -16.50 15.68
N GLU A 422 56.67 -17.07 14.71
CA GLU A 422 56.79 -16.72 13.29
C GLU A 422 56.28 -15.31 12.97
N ALA A 423 55.28 -14.80 13.72
CA ALA A 423 54.83 -13.42 13.61
C ALA A 423 55.89 -12.43 14.14
N ASN A 424 56.52 -12.78 15.27
CA ASN A 424 57.64 -12.01 15.80
C ASN A 424 58.85 -12.01 14.86
N LEU A 425 59.10 -13.11 14.16
CA LEU A 425 60.16 -13.19 13.15
C LEU A 425 59.93 -12.20 12.01
N ALA A 426 58.71 -12.08 11.47
CA ALA A 426 58.40 -11.08 10.44
C ALA A 426 58.70 -9.64 10.90
N ALA A 427 58.31 -9.27 12.12
CA ALA A 427 58.62 -7.95 12.68
C ALA A 427 60.13 -7.71 12.82
N ARG A 428 60.90 -8.76 13.15
CA ARG A 428 62.37 -8.65 13.26
C ARG A 428 63.05 -8.54 11.90
N LEU A 429 62.57 -9.26 10.88
CA LEU A 429 63.03 -9.11 9.50
C LEU A 429 62.78 -7.69 9.00
N GLN A 430 61.61 -7.11 9.30
CA GLN A 430 61.34 -5.71 9.00
C GLN A 430 62.34 -4.77 9.69
N SER A 431 62.66 -5.01 10.97
CA SER A 431 63.55 -4.12 11.73
C SER A 431 64.99 -4.07 11.23
N ILE A 432 65.46 -5.11 10.52
CA ILE A 432 66.80 -5.14 9.92
C ILE A 432 66.83 -4.66 8.47
N ALA A 433 65.67 -4.47 7.84
CA ALA A 433 65.59 -3.97 6.48
C ALA A 433 66.04 -2.50 6.44
N GLU A 434 66.80 -2.12 5.41
CA GLU A 434 67.04 -0.71 5.18
C GLU A 434 65.80 -0.01 4.60
N GLY A 435 65.85 1.32 4.60
CA GLY A 435 64.71 2.13 4.15
C GLY A 435 64.42 1.89 2.67
N GLY A 436 63.22 1.40 2.35
CA GLY A 436 62.85 1.04 0.99
C GLY A 436 63.22 -0.40 0.61
N GLU A 437 63.64 -1.24 1.56
CA GLU A 437 63.91 -2.66 1.31
C GLU A 437 62.78 -3.58 1.80
N ILE A 438 62.70 -4.75 1.16
CA ILE A 438 61.90 -5.88 1.61
C ILE A 438 62.86 -7.01 2.00
N VAL A 439 62.78 -7.45 3.26
CA VAL A 439 63.57 -8.57 3.77
C VAL A 439 62.66 -9.77 4.04
N ILE A 440 63.04 -10.93 3.55
CA ILE A 440 62.25 -12.17 3.69
C ILE A 440 63.05 -13.27 4.40
N SER A 441 62.35 -14.18 5.09
CA SER A 441 62.98 -15.39 5.63
C SER A 441 63.32 -16.39 4.52
N TYR A 442 64.20 -17.35 4.83
CA TYR A 442 64.47 -18.47 3.93
C TYR A 442 63.19 -19.27 3.62
N GLU A 443 62.30 -19.46 4.58
CA GLU A 443 61.03 -20.17 4.40
C GLU A 443 60.12 -19.46 3.40
N THR A 444 60.07 -18.12 3.45
CA THR A 444 59.35 -17.34 2.43
C THR A 444 60.07 -17.44 1.08
N TYR A 445 61.39 -17.23 1.04
CA TYR A 445 62.19 -17.32 -0.19
C TYR A 445 62.01 -18.67 -0.90
N ALA A 446 61.99 -19.77 -0.16
CA ALA A 446 61.75 -21.10 -0.71
C ALA A 446 60.38 -21.25 -1.42
N LEU A 447 59.37 -20.46 -1.03
CA LEU A 447 58.04 -20.43 -1.67
C LEU A 447 57.95 -19.47 -2.86
N VAL A 448 58.84 -18.47 -2.93
CA VAL A 448 58.74 -17.38 -3.93
C VAL A 448 59.96 -17.28 -4.86
N ASN A 449 60.97 -18.14 -4.72
CA ASN A 449 62.23 -18.07 -5.48
C ASN A 449 62.04 -18.08 -7.01
N GLU A 450 60.91 -18.60 -7.51
CA GLU A 450 60.57 -18.59 -8.93
C GLU A 450 60.21 -17.19 -9.46
N ILE A 451 59.76 -16.30 -8.58
CA ILE A 451 59.23 -14.97 -8.95
C ILE A 451 60.03 -13.82 -8.35
N VAL A 452 61.10 -14.10 -7.59
CA VAL A 452 61.92 -13.08 -6.94
C VAL A 452 63.42 -13.29 -7.18
N ALA A 453 64.13 -12.21 -7.49
CA ALA A 453 65.58 -12.13 -7.32
C ALA A 453 65.86 -11.59 -5.91
N ALA A 454 66.65 -12.32 -5.14
CA ALA A 454 67.02 -11.96 -3.78
C ALA A 454 68.40 -12.51 -3.45
N HIS A 455 69.14 -11.80 -2.59
CA HIS A 455 70.46 -12.20 -2.12
C HIS A 455 70.46 -12.44 -0.60
N PRO A 456 71.28 -13.38 -0.10
CA PRO A 456 71.35 -13.67 1.33
C PRO A 456 72.07 -12.54 2.08
N LEU A 457 71.52 -12.17 3.23
CA LEU A 457 72.15 -11.28 4.21
C LEU A 457 72.95 -12.08 5.25
N PRO A 458 73.87 -11.43 6.01
CA PRO A 458 74.59 -12.09 7.09
C PRO A 458 73.64 -12.81 8.07
N PRO A 459 73.99 -14.01 8.57
CA PRO A 459 73.17 -14.71 9.55
C PRO A 459 72.95 -13.85 10.79
N ILE A 460 71.71 -13.84 11.28
CA ILE A 460 71.32 -13.11 12.48
C ILE A 460 70.81 -14.06 13.55
N THR A 461 71.11 -13.71 14.80
CA THR A 461 70.54 -14.35 15.98
C THR A 461 69.52 -13.41 16.60
N MET A 462 68.37 -13.97 17.01
CA MET A 462 67.29 -13.18 17.57
C MET A 462 66.93 -13.68 18.96
N LYS A 463 66.67 -12.74 19.86
CA LYS A 463 66.20 -13.06 21.22
C LYS A 463 64.89 -13.87 21.13
N GLY A 464 64.93 -15.10 21.63
CA GLY A 464 63.79 -16.03 21.63
C GLY A 464 63.76 -17.01 20.46
N ILE A 465 64.69 -16.95 19.51
CA ILE A 465 64.87 -17.93 18.44
C ILE A 465 66.26 -18.54 18.55
N GLN A 466 66.35 -19.85 18.84
CA GLN A 466 67.63 -20.53 19.11
C GLN A 466 68.44 -20.87 17.85
N ARG A 467 67.83 -20.83 16.67
CA ARG A 467 68.50 -21.10 15.39
C ARG A 467 69.01 -19.82 14.74
N GLU A 468 70.14 -19.89 14.06
CA GLU A 468 70.55 -18.84 13.13
C GLU A 468 69.55 -18.75 11.97
N ILE A 469 69.21 -17.52 11.61
CA ILE A 469 68.33 -17.22 10.49
C ILE A 469 69.17 -16.49 9.45
N VAL A 470 69.07 -16.93 8.20
CA VAL A 470 69.69 -16.26 7.05
C VAL A 470 68.57 -15.50 6.33
N PRO A 471 68.46 -14.17 6.51
CA PRO A 471 67.49 -13.36 5.79
C PRO A 471 67.90 -13.19 4.34
N TYR A 472 66.94 -12.83 3.48
CA TYR A 472 67.18 -12.50 2.09
C TYR A 472 66.65 -11.10 1.81
N ALA A 473 67.48 -10.22 1.25
CA ALA A 473 67.03 -8.93 0.73
C ALA A 473 66.50 -9.13 -0.69
N VAL A 474 65.32 -8.57 -0.96
CA VAL A 474 64.67 -8.68 -2.28
C VAL A 474 65.20 -7.59 -3.20
N ASP A 475 65.81 -8.02 -4.31
CA ASP A 475 66.34 -7.12 -5.35
C ASP A 475 65.23 -6.71 -6.35
N GLY A 476 64.19 -7.54 -6.48
CA GLY A 476 63.03 -7.29 -7.34
C GLY A 476 62.35 -8.58 -7.81
N LEU A 477 61.22 -8.44 -8.53
CA LEU A 477 60.50 -9.59 -9.07
C LEU A 477 61.14 -10.09 -10.38
N THR A 478 61.46 -11.38 -10.45
CA THR A 478 61.86 -12.09 -11.68
C THR A 478 60.62 -12.48 -12.46
N LEU A 479 60.18 -11.61 -13.37
CA LEU A 479 58.99 -11.87 -14.17
C LEU A 479 59.28 -12.83 -15.34
N GLY A 480 58.48 -13.88 -15.42
CA GLY A 480 58.23 -14.62 -16.66
C GLY A 480 57.65 -13.68 -17.73
N ALA A 481 58.44 -13.46 -18.77
CA ALA A 481 58.13 -12.99 -20.12
C ALA A 481 57.28 -11.72 -20.41
N ASP A 482 56.40 -11.15 -19.56
CA ASP A 482 55.49 -10.10 -20.10
C ASP A 482 55.02 -8.94 -19.19
N HIS A 483 55.79 -8.54 -18.17
CA HIS A 483 55.59 -7.21 -17.56
C HIS A 483 56.93 -6.59 -17.14
N LYS A 484 57.43 -5.61 -17.89
CA LYS A 484 58.61 -4.83 -17.50
C LYS A 484 58.21 -3.72 -16.53
N SER A 485 57.96 -4.06 -15.27
CA SER A 485 58.01 -3.07 -14.17
C SER A 485 59.38 -3.18 -13.50
N ARG A 486 60.38 -2.53 -14.10
CA ARG A 486 61.70 -2.36 -13.47
C ARG A 486 61.71 -1.03 -12.75
N VAL A 487 61.19 -1.03 -11.52
CA VAL A 487 61.40 0.07 -10.58
C VAL A 487 62.76 -0.19 -9.94
N LEU A 488 63.71 0.71 -10.16
CA LEU A 488 65.01 0.72 -9.48
C LEU A 488 64.91 1.75 -8.36
N SER A 489 65.07 1.33 -7.10
CA SER A 489 65.03 2.23 -5.95
C SER A 489 66.26 1.99 -5.09
N GLU A 490 67.07 3.03 -4.87
CA GLU A 490 68.28 3.00 -4.06
C GLU A 490 68.31 4.24 -3.15
N HIS A 491 68.57 4.04 -1.86
CA HIS A 491 68.59 5.12 -0.89
C HIS A 491 69.77 4.98 0.07
N LEU A 492 70.76 5.85 -0.09
CA LEU A 492 71.98 5.90 0.71
C LEU A 492 72.39 7.35 0.96
N ALA A 493 73.32 7.58 1.90
CA ALA A 493 73.70 8.95 2.27
C ALA A 493 74.30 9.70 1.07
N GLY A 494 73.55 10.67 0.53
CA GLY A 494 73.93 11.44 -0.67
C GLY A 494 73.37 10.93 -2.01
N LEU A 495 72.59 9.83 -2.03
CA LEU A 495 71.92 9.32 -3.23
C LEU A 495 70.50 8.84 -2.90
N ASP A 496 69.51 9.47 -3.53
CA ASP A 496 68.12 9.03 -3.54
C ASP A 496 67.71 8.79 -5.01
N LEU A 497 67.76 7.54 -5.45
CA LEU A 497 67.45 7.14 -6.82
C LEU A 497 66.13 6.36 -6.81
N HIS A 498 65.12 6.89 -7.50
CA HIS A 498 63.90 6.15 -7.81
C HIS A 498 63.61 6.26 -9.30
N LEU A 499 63.67 5.13 -10.01
CA LEU A 499 63.49 5.06 -11.44
C LEU A 499 62.48 3.98 -11.79
N ASP A 500 61.25 4.40 -12.08
CA ASP A 500 60.20 3.53 -12.60
C ASP A 500 60.21 3.52 -14.14
N MET A 501 60.68 2.41 -14.72
CA MET A 501 60.75 2.23 -16.18
C MET A 501 59.37 2.17 -16.85
N SER A 502 58.29 1.90 -16.10
CA SER A 502 56.92 1.82 -16.63
C SER A 502 56.26 3.18 -16.81
N ARG A 503 56.71 4.19 -16.05
CA ARG A 503 56.23 5.58 -16.10
C ARG A 503 57.10 6.52 -16.93
N LEU A 504 58.22 6.01 -17.43
CA LEU A 504 59.17 6.80 -18.20
C LEU A 504 58.74 6.90 -19.67
N GLU A 505 58.21 8.07 -20.03
CA GLU A 505 57.84 8.42 -21.40
C GLU A 505 59.03 8.25 -22.37
N PRO A 506 58.83 7.79 -23.62
CA PRO A 506 59.91 7.56 -24.56
C PRO A 506 60.80 8.79 -24.82
N ALA A 507 60.23 10.00 -24.73
CA ALA A 507 60.93 11.26 -24.92
C ALA A 507 61.95 11.56 -23.80
N ASP A 508 61.64 11.15 -22.56
CA ASP A 508 62.46 11.47 -21.38
C ASP A 508 63.57 10.45 -21.13
N ARG A 509 63.54 9.30 -21.82
CA ARG A 509 64.56 8.24 -21.70
C ARG A 509 65.98 8.73 -22.00
N LEU A 510 66.14 9.61 -22.98
CA LEU A 510 67.45 10.15 -23.35
C LEU A 510 67.99 11.03 -22.22
N ARG A 511 67.14 11.86 -21.63
CA ARG A 511 67.49 12.76 -20.53
C ARG A 511 67.87 11.99 -19.27
N VAL A 512 67.10 10.98 -18.89
CA VAL A 512 67.41 10.10 -17.76
C VAL A 512 68.72 9.35 -17.99
N ARG A 513 68.96 8.83 -19.20
CA ARG A 513 70.22 8.15 -19.53
C ARG A 513 71.43 9.09 -19.42
N THR A 514 71.30 10.34 -19.83
CA THR A 514 72.37 11.34 -19.69
C THR A 514 72.63 11.66 -18.22
N ALA A 515 71.59 11.92 -17.43
CA ALA A 515 71.72 12.20 -16.01
C ALA A 515 72.40 11.05 -15.24
N LEU A 516 72.03 9.79 -15.54
CA LEU A 516 72.67 8.62 -14.93
C LEU A 516 74.14 8.48 -15.35
N LYS A 517 74.49 8.80 -16.60
CA LYS A 517 75.88 8.78 -17.07
C LYS A 517 76.73 9.87 -16.41
N GLU A 518 76.16 11.06 -16.24
CA GLU A 518 76.82 12.17 -15.54
C GLU A 518 77.03 11.81 -14.06
N ALA A 519 76.04 11.20 -13.41
CA ALA A 519 76.17 10.72 -12.04
C ALA A 519 77.28 9.65 -11.90
N ILE A 520 77.36 8.69 -12.83
CA ILE A 520 78.43 7.68 -12.86
C ILE A 520 79.80 8.35 -13.06
N ALA A 521 79.92 9.28 -14.02
CA ALA A 521 81.18 9.97 -14.27
C ALA A 521 81.65 10.79 -13.05
N ALA A 522 80.73 11.44 -12.33
CA ALA A 522 81.04 12.16 -11.11
C ALA A 522 81.49 11.24 -9.96
N LEU A 523 80.92 10.03 -9.86
CA LEU A 523 81.35 9.01 -8.90
C LEU A 523 82.76 8.47 -9.25
N ASP A 524 83.03 8.25 -10.54
CA ASP A 524 84.34 7.77 -11.02
C ASP A 524 85.45 8.83 -10.82
N GLU A 525 85.13 10.12 -10.97
CA GLU A 525 86.05 11.23 -10.67
C GLU A 525 86.34 11.34 -9.16
N ALA A 526 85.34 11.13 -8.31
CA ALA A 526 85.51 11.15 -6.85
C ALA A 526 86.27 9.92 -6.29
N ALA A 527 86.26 8.80 -7.02
CA ALA A 527 87.03 7.60 -6.67
C ALA A 527 88.51 7.65 -7.13
N GLY A 528 88.86 8.59 -8.01
CA GLY A 528 90.21 8.80 -8.55
C GLY A 528 91.05 9.84 -7.80
N SER A 529 90.51 10.44 -6.73
CA SER A 529 91.18 11.36 -5.79
C SER A 529 91.35 10.71 -4.43
#